data_AF-A0A1W0W3H3-F1
#
_entry.id   AF-A0A1W0W3H3-F1
#
_cell.length_a   1.000
_cell.length_b   1.000
_cell.length_c   1.000
_cell.angle_alpha   90.00
_cell.angle_beta   90.00
_cell.angle_gamma   90.00
#
_symmetry.space_group_name_H-M   'P 1'
#
loop_
_entity.id
_entity.type
_entity.pdbx_description
1 polymer ?
#
loop_
_entity_poly.entity_id
_entity_poly.type
_entity_poly.pdbx_seq_one_letter_code
_entity_poly.pdbx_strand_id
1 'polypeptide(L)'
;MGAGAGDADGGGPRGWPSCAGAHDMALPCLGHPRAHRVRILPGELRPPQAPTRADLVLTNCSFLHSLNLKMEVDYVMGLIERTIRDNIDEYARNGIRMHVIGDPSRRPASLQNAAREAEEMTRNNSQLHLMLATCYSGRWDIVRACRELAGEVQGNLLMPEDIDESLLASKLATGVAGEFSCPDLVIRTSGEVRLSNFLMWQSAYSELYFTDTLWPDFGEAEYLQALTSFQNRERRFGQRNA
;
A
#
# COMPACT_ATOMS: atom_id res chain seq x y z
N MET A 1 -56.92 6.47 12.01
CA MET A 1 -55.85 7.41 12.43
C MET A 1 -54.85 6.60 13.23
N GLY A 2 -53.90 5.88 12.64
CA GLY A 2 -52.89 6.34 11.69
C GLY A 2 -51.57 6.41 12.46
N ALA A 3 -50.93 5.26 12.66
CA ALA A 3 -49.57 5.14 13.19
C ALA A 3 -48.55 5.53 12.11
N GLY A 4 -47.41 6.10 12.50
CA GLY A 4 -46.31 6.43 11.60
C GLY A 4 -45.03 6.76 12.36
N ALA A 5 -44.01 5.94 12.14
CA ALA A 5 -42.66 6.02 12.68
C ALA A 5 -41.75 6.99 11.88
N GLY A 6 -40.53 7.20 12.38
CA GLY A 6 -39.36 7.71 11.65
C GLY A 6 -38.90 9.08 12.16
N ASP A 7 -37.62 9.38 12.27
CA ASP A 7 -36.39 8.61 12.16
C ASP A 7 -35.32 9.42 12.89
N ALA A 8 -34.47 8.73 13.64
CA ALA A 8 -33.29 9.30 14.25
C ALA A 8 -32.18 9.34 13.19
N ASP A 9 -32.08 10.44 12.45
CA ASP A 9 -30.97 10.62 11.51
C ASP A 9 -29.80 11.30 12.25
N GLY A 10 -28.89 10.44 12.72
CA GLY A 10 -27.62 10.82 13.33
C GLY A 10 -26.74 11.50 12.29
N GLY A 11 -26.58 12.81 12.43
CA GLY A 11 -25.63 13.60 11.66
C GLY A 11 -24.19 13.12 11.86
N GLY A 12 -23.72 12.24 10.98
CA GLY A 12 -22.29 12.03 10.75
C GLY A 12 -21.65 13.29 10.14
N PRO A 13 -20.40 13.62 10.48
CA PRO A 13 -19.76 14.83 9.99
C PRO A 13 -19.54 14.76 8.48
N ARG A 14 -20.36 15.53 7.75
CA ARG A 14 -20.10 15.94 6.38
C ARG A 14 -18.85 16.81 6.34
N GLY A 15 -17.83 16.38 5.60
CA GLY A 15 -16.70 17.24 5.23
C GLY A 15 -15.35 16.54 5.25
N TRP A 16 -15.11 15.65 4.29
CA TRP A 16 -13.74 15.39 3.84
C TRP A 16 -13.30 16.59 2.99
N PRO A 17 -12.26 17.36 3.36
CA PRO A 17 -11.64 18.27 2.41
C PRO A 17 -11.04 17.41 1.29
N SER A 18 -11.21 17.87 0.05
CA SER A 18 -10.74 17.23 -1.18
C SER A 18 -9.21 17.05 -1.18
N CYS A 19 -8.71 15.99 -0.54
CA CYS A 19 -7.42 15.41 -0.91
C CYS A 19 -7.66 14.59 -2.19
N ALA A 20 -8.03 15.27 -3.28
CA ALA A 20 -8.29 14.71 -4.60
C ALA A 20 -6.96 14.42 -5.35
N GLY A 21 -6.00 13.86 -4.62
CA GLY A 21 -4.70 13.50 -5.17
C GLY A 21 -4.73 12.14 -5.84
N ALA A 22 -3.76 11.88 -6.71
CA ALA A 22 -3.49 10.54 -7.20
C ALA A 22 -3.02 9.66 -6.04
N HIS A 23 -3.76 8.60 -5.76
CA HIS A 23 -3.35 7.56 -4.82
C HIS A 23 -2.98 6.31 -5.61
N ASP A 24 -1.91 5.64 -5.17
CA ASP A 24 -1.45 4.38 -5.76
C ASP A 24 -1.78 3.24 -4.79
N MET A 25 -2.34 2.16 -5.33
CA MET A 25 -2.54 0.87 -4.67
C MET A 25 -1.77 -0.20 -5.46
N ALA A 26 -0.97 -1.04 -4.81
CA ALA A 26 -0.34 -2.19 -5.47
C ALA A 26 -0.74 -3.50 -4.79
N LEU A 27 -0.86 -4.57 -5.58
CA LEU A 27 -1.37 -5.89 -5.19
C LEU A 27 -0.54 -7.02 -5.83
N PRO A 28 -0.17 -8.08 -5.07
CA PRO A 28 0.26 -9.35 -5.61
C PRO A 28 -1.00 -10.17 -5.94
N CYS A 29 -1.01 -10.86 -7.07
CA CYS A 29 -2.09 -11.73 -7.52
C CYS A 29 -1.52 -13.09 -7.94
N LEU A 30 -1.81 -14.10 -7.12
CA LEU A 30 -1.41 -15.48 -7.33
C LEU A 30 -2.03 -16.08 -8.60
N GLY A 31 -1.20 -16.55 -9.53
CA GLY A 31 -1.62 -17.27 -10.74
C GLY A 31 -2.14 -18.69 -10.49
N HIS A 32 -3.21 -18.87 -9.71
CA HIS A 32 -3.85 -20.18 -9.48
C HIS A 32 -5.39 -20.11 -9.65
N PRO A 33 -6.08 -21.15 -10.21
CA PRO A 33 -7.46 -21.05 -10.73
C PRO A 33 -8.60 -20.92 -9.69
N ARG A 34 -8.33 -20.42 -8.48
CA ARG A 34 -9.34 -20.26 -7.41
C ARG A 34 -9.22 -18.92 -6.68
N ALA A 35 -8.93 -17.84 -7.42
CA ALA A 35 -9.01 -16.47 -6.91
C ALA A 35 -10.50 -16.08 -6.73
N HIS A 36 -11.13 -16.55 -5.67
CA HIS A 36 -12.51 -16.20 -5.34
C HIS A 36 -12.58 -15.57 -3.96
N ARG A 37 -13.09 -14.33 -3.96
CA ARG A 37 -13.44 -13.42 -2.84
C ARG A 37 -12.33 -12.45 -2.45
N VAL A 38 -12.33 -11.31 -3.14
CA VAL A 38 -11.77 -10.07 -2.62
C VAL A 38 -12.92 -9.12 -2.30
N ARG A 39 -12.84 -8.44 -1.15
CA ARG A 39 -13.86 -7.52 -0.63
C ARG A 39 -13.13 -6.26 -0.16
N ILE A 40 -13.42 -5.10 -0.75
CA ILE A 40 -12.87 -3.81 -0.32
C ILE A 40 -14.01 -2.80 -0.26
N LEU A 41 -14.16 -2.12 0.88
CA LEU A 41 -15.20 -1.12 1.16
C LEU A 41 -14.69 0.31 0.88
N PRO A 42 -15.57 1.27 0.53
CA PRO A 42 -15.17 2.62 0.14
C PRO A 42 -14.72 3.47 1.33
N GLY A 43 -13.71 4.32 1.13
CA GLY A 43 -13.49 5.54 1.92
C GLY A 43 -12.85 5.43 3.31
N GLU A 44 -12.63 4.23 3.84
CA GLU A 44 -11.88 4.02 5.08
C GLU A 44 -10.75 3.01 4.83
N LEU A 45 -9.56 3.22 5.41
CA LEU A 45 -8.47 2.23 5.48
C LEU A 45 -8.86 1.00 6.33
N ARG A 46 -10.13 0.56 6.28
CA ARG A 46 -10.57 -0.63 6.99
C ARG A 46 -10.14 -1.88 6.24
N PRO A 47 -9.59 -2.86 6.95
CA PRO A 47 -9.29 -4.14 6.37
C PRO A 47 -10.56 -4.96 6.06
N PRO A 48 -10.49 -5.97 5.18
CA PRO A 48 -11.60 -6.91 4.96
C PRO A 48 -11.94 -7.69 6.24
N GLN A 49 -13.23 -7.98 6.46
CA GLN A 49 -13.72 -8.81 7.58
C GLN A 49 -13.46 -10.32 7.41
N ALA A 50 -12.76 -10.75 6.36
CA ALA A 50 -12.29 -12.14 6.21
C ALA A 50 -11.22 -12.23 5.10
N PRO A 51 -9.91 -12.16 5.42
CA PRO A 51 -8.87 -12.35 4.43
C PRO A 51 -8.66 -13.84 4.14
N THR A 52 -8.86 -14.23 2.88
CA THR A 52 -8.39 -15.53 2.37
C THR A 52 -7.08 -15.34 1.62
N ARG A 53 -5.99 -15.40 2.39
CA ARG A 53 -4.58 -15.50 1.97
C ARG A 53 -3.93 -14.18 1.51
N ALA A 54 -2.60 -14.15 1.61
CA ALA A 54 -1.76 -12.96 1.68
C ALA A 54 -1.84 -12.04 0.45
N ASP A 55 -2.70 -11.02 0.53
CA ASP A 55 -2.64 -9.86 -0.35
C ASP A 55 -1.73 -8.79 0.28
N LEU A 56 -0.80 -8.24 -0.51
CA LEU A 56 -0.05 -7.03 -0.17
C LEU A 56 -0.82 -5.82 -0.69
N VAL A 57 -1.42 -5.01 0.18
CA VAL A 57 -2.01 -3.72 -0.23
C VAL A 57 -1.03 -2.61 0.09
N LEU A 58 -0.53 -1.94 -0.95
CA LEU A 58 0.42 -0.84 -0.83
C LEU A 58 -0.24 0.52 -1.05
N THR A 59 -0.47 1.30 0.01
CA THR A 59 -1.01 2.67 -0.13
C THR A 59 0.11 3.70 -0.11
N ASN A 60 0.27 4.46 -1.20
CA ASN A 60 1.30 5.50 -1.32
C ASN A 60 0.78 6.89 -0.89
N CYS A 61 1.48 7.54 0.04
CA CYS A 61 1.29 8.97 0.35
C CYS A 61 2.41 9.85 -0.24
N SER A 62 2.93 9.51 -1.43
CA SER A 62 3.94 10.32 -2.14
C SER A 62 3.50 11.77 -2.42
N PHE A 63 2.19 12.04 -2.33
CA PHE A 63 1.60 13.37 -2.40
C PHE A 63 2.23 14.36 -1.42
N LEU A 64 2.74 13.89 -0.28
CA LEU A 64 3.42 14.71 0.73
C LEU A 64 4.66 15.46 0.19
N HIS A 65 5.31 14.97 -0.87
CA HIS A 65 6.45 15.66 -1.47
C HIS A 65 6.02 16.90 -2.28
N SER A 66 4.78 16.93 -2.76
CA SER A 66 4.19 18.01 -3.55
C SER A 66 3.54 19.09 -2.67
N LEU A 67 3.30 18.79 -1.40
CA LEU A 67 2.71 19.72 -0.43
C LEU A 67 3.79 20.67 0.11
N ASN A 68 3.76 21.92 -0.34
CA ASN A 68 4.68 22.95 0.17
C ASN A 68 4.21 23.59 1.49
N LEU A 69 2.97 23.35 1.92
CA LEU A 69 2.43 23.89 3.17
C LEU A 69 2.63 22.89 4.31
N LYS A 70 3.49 23.27 5.27
CA LYS A 70 3.76 22.49 6.49
C LYS A 70 2.48 22.03 7.22
N MET A 71 1.45 22.87 7.25
CA MET A 71 0.17 22.53 7.88
C MET A 71 -0.54 21.36 7.20
N GLU A 72 -0.48 21.27 5.88
CA GLU A 72 -1.13 20.20 5.12
C GLU A 72 -0.39 18.87 5.32
N VAL A 73 0.94 18.93 5.31
CA VAL A 73 1.80 17.79 5.65
C VAL A 73 1.50 17.29 7.07
N ASP A 74 1.48 18.18 8.06
CA ASP A 74 1.22 17.82 9.46
C ASP A 74 -0.20 17.24 9.63
N TYR A 75 -1.20 17.78 8.91
CA TYR A 75 -2.57 17.25 8.90
C TYR A 75 -2.66 15.83 8.33
N VAL A 76 -2.05 15.59 7.16
CA VAL A 76 -2.03 14.26 6.52
C VAL A 76 -1.31 13.25 7.39
N MET A 77 -0.18 13.61 8.00
CA MET A 77 0.52 12.71 8.94
C MET A 77 -0.34 12.37 10.16
N GLY A 78 -1.05 13.36 10.71
CA GLY A 78 -1.99 13.14 11.82
C GLY A 78 -3.19 12.29 11.41
N LEU A 79 -3.66 12.39 10.17
CA LEU A 79 -4.71 11.52 9.64
C LEU A 79 -4.23 10.08 9.56
N ILE A 80 -3.05 9.84 8.99
CA ILE A 80 -2.44 8.51 8.91
C ILE A 80 -2.28 7.91 10.31
N GLU A 81 -1.76 8.69 11.27
CA GLU A 81 -1.60 8.23 12.66
C GLU A 81 -2.94 7.78 13.26
N ARG A 82 -3.98 8.61 13.15
CA ARG A 82 -5.32 8.26 13.65
C ARG A 82 -5.82 6.98 13.01
N THR A 83 -5.69 6.89 11.69
CA THR A 83 -6.16 5.72 10.96
C THR A 83 -5.47 4.43 11.37
N ILE A 84 -4.15 4.46 11.61
CA ILE A 84 -3.43 3.30 12.15
C ILE A 84 -4.02 2.91 13.51
N ARG A 85 -4.15 3.86 14.43
CA ARG A 85 -4.63 3.58 15.79
C ARG A 85 -6.07 3.10 15.85
N ASP A 86 -6.94 3.67 15.03
CA ASP A 86 -8.36 3.33 15.03
C ASP A 86 -8.62 1.91 14.47
N ASN A 87 -7.70 1.37 13.66
CA ASN A 87 -7.88 0.08 12.98
C ASN A 87 -6.95 -1.05 13.47
N ILE A 88 -5.94 -0.75 14.30
CA ILE A 88 -4.91 -1.72 14.73
C ILE A 88 -5.47 -2.98 15.38
N ASP A 89 -6.47 -2.84 16.26
CA ASP A 89 -7.12 -3.96 16.93
C ASP A 89 -7.89 -4.84 15.95
N GLU A 90 -8.49 -4.23 14.93
CA GLU A 90 -9.18 -4.94 13.86
C GLU A 90 -8.17 -5.68 12.97
N TYR A 91 -7.06 -5.06 12.59
CA TYR A 91 -5.97 -5.73 11.86
C TYR A 91 -5.45 -6.94 12.64
N ALA A 92 -5.21 -6.79 13.94
CA ALA A 92 -4.75 -7.86 14.81
C ALA A 92 -5.73 -9.04 14.84
N ARG A 93 -7.03 -8.78 15.08
CA ARG A 93 -8.08 -9.80 15.13
C ARG A 93 -8.32 -10.52 13.80
N ASN A 94 -8.18 -9.80 12.68
CA ASN A 94 -8.43 -10.35 11.35
C ASN A 94 -7.20 -11.03 10.73
N GLY A 95 -6.13 -11.27 11.50
CA GLY A 95 -4.96 -11.99 11.00
C GLY A 95 -4.12 -11.19 9.99
N ILE A 96 -4.19 -9.86 10.06
CA ILE A 96 -3.52 -8.94 9.14
C ILE A 96 -2.20 -8.52 9.76
N ARG A 97 -1.12 -8.66 9.00
CA ARG A 97 0.23 -8.21 9.35
C ARG A 97 0.50 -6.87 8.70
N MET A 98 0.64 -5.84 9.51
CA MET A 98 0.91 -4.49 9.03
C MET A 98 2.42 -4.22 8.92
N HIS A 99 2.81 -3.51 7.88
CA HIS A 99 4.17 -3.00 7.64
C HIS A 99 4.08 -1.52 7.27
N VAL A 100 4.92 -0.66 7.83
CA VAL A 100 4.92 0.77 7.51
C VAL A 100 6.27 1.19 6.93
N ILE A 101 6.33 1.25 5.61
CA ILE A 101 7.57 1.49 4.84
C ILE A 101 7.75 2.96 4.46
N GLY A 102 8.98 3.32 4.09
CA GLY A 102 9.41 4.67 3.69
C GLY A 102 10.36 5.31 4.70
N ASP A 103 10.63 6.61 4.57
CA ASP A 103 11.64 7.29 5.39
C ASP A 103 11.11 7.65 6.78
N PRO A 104 11.55 6.95 7.86
CA PRO A 104 11.06 7.22 9.21
C PRO A 104 11.48 8.59 9.73
N SER A 105 12.62 9.13 9.28
CA SER A 105 13.16 10.41 9.76
C SER A 105 12.27 11.60 9.39
N ARG A 106 11.42 11.43 8.37
CA ARG A 106 10.48 12.43 7.88
C ARG A 106 9.10 12.33 8.54
N ARG A 107 8.90 11.36 9.44
CA ARG A 107 7.63 11.16 10.17
C ARG A 107 7.68 11.83 11.55
N PRO A 108 6.59 12.45 12.02
CA PRO A 108 6.48 12.85 13.41
C PRO A 108 6.70 11.67 14.38
N ALA A 109 7.26 11.93 15.56
CA ALA A 109 7.53 10.88 16.55
C ALA A 109 6.28 10.10 16.95
N SER A 110 5.12 10.77 16.98
CA SER A 110 3.82 10.16 17.29
C SER A 110 3.42 9.10 16.25
N LEU A 111 3.60 9.41 14.96
CA LEU A 111 3.36 8.48 13.85
C LEU A 111 4.38 7.33 13.84
N GLN A 112 5.65 7.60 14.14
CA GLN A 112 6.66 6.53 14.27
C GLN A 112 6.28 5.53 15.38
N ASN A 113 5.79 6.04 16.53
CA ASN A 113 5.33 5.20 17.63
C ASN A 113 4.10 4.37 17.23
N ALA A 114 3.10 4.98 16.60
CA ALA A 114 1.90 4.29 16.14
C ALA A 114 2.22 3.20 15.10
N ALA A 115 3.14 3.48 14.17
CA ALA A 115 3.61 2.50 13.19
C ALA A 115 4.28 1.30 13.86
N ARG A 116 5.20 1.54 14.81
CA ARG A 116 5.90 0.48 15.54
C ARG A 116 4.94 -0.37 16.38
N GLU A 117 3.96 0.26 17.03
CA GLU A 117 2.92 -0.45 17.79
C GLU A 117 2.09 -1.35 16.88
N ALA A 118 1.68 -0.86 15.71
CA ALA A 118 0.96 -1.64 14.69
C ALA A 118 1.76 -2.83 14.17
N GLU A 119 3.04 -2.62 13.84
CA GLU A 119 3.92 -3.69 13.39
C GLU A 119 4.11 -4.76 14.47
N GLU A 120 4.30 -4.37 15.74
CA GLU A 120 4.48 -5.32 16.85
C GLU A 120 3.20 -6.09 17.16
N MET A 121 2.05 -5.40 17.28
CA MET A 121 0.75 -6.03 17.57
C MET A 121 0.34 -7.04 16.49
N THR A 122 0.77 -6.81 15.26
CA THR A 122 0.41 -7.64 14.11
C THR A 122 1.54 -8.58 13.66
N ARG A 123 2.69 -8.64 14.35
CA ARG A 123 3.89 -9.32 13.85
C ARG A 123 3.72 -10.83 13.59
N ASN A 124 2.83 -11.47 14.35
CA ASN A 124 2.57 -12.92 14.27
C ASN A 124 1.47 -13.27 13.26
N ASN A 125 0.85 -12.26 12.64
CA ASN A 125 -0.20 -12.46 11.65
C ASN A 125 0.40 -12.83 10.29
N SER A 126 -0.38 -13.55 9.47
CA SER A 126 0.07 -14.01 8.16
C SER A 126 -1.06 -14.22 7.15
N GLN A 127 -2.30 -13.84 7.49
CA GLN A 127 -3.43 -14.04 6.57
C GLN A 127 -3.43 -12.98 5.46
N LEU A 128 -3.00 -11.76 5.77
CA LEU A 128 -2.93 -10.62 4.86
C LEU A 128 -1.71 -9.76 5.22
N HIS A 129 -1.00 -9.19 4.24
CA HIS A 129 0.08 -8.25 4.48
C HIS A 129 -0.37 -6.84 4.11
N LEU A 130 -0.69 -5.98 5.08
CA LEU A 130 -1.01 -4.58 4.77
C LEU A 130 0.26 -3.75 4.82
N MET A 131 0.64 -3.09 3.71
CA MET A 131 1.84 -2.25 3.69
C MET A 131 1.49 -0.79 3.42
N LEU A 132 1.76 0.06 4.40
CA LEU A 132 1.49 1.46 4.30
C LEU A 132 2.78 2.22 3.95
N ALA A 133 2.82 2.82 2.76
CA ALA A 133 3.99 3.55 2.28
C ALA A 133 3.88 5.04 2.64
N THR A 134 4.58 5.44 3.69
CA THR A 134 4.61 6.82 4.22
C THR A 134 5.97 7.45 4.00
N CYS A 135 6.04 8.68 3.48
CA CYS A 135 7.32 9.29 3.09
C CYS A 135 8.14 8.40 2.13
N TYR A 136 7.49 7.54 1.36
CA TYR A 136 8.15 6.57 0.49
C TYR A 136 8.45 7.17 -0.89
N SER A 137 9.55 6.71 -1.48
CA SER A 137 9.96 7.00 -2.84
C SER A 137 10.82 5.84 -3.33
N GLY A 138 10.57 5.35 -4.54
CA GLY A 138 11.34 4.26 -5.15
C GLY A 138 12.82 4.62 -5.31
N ARG A 139 13.13 5.87 -5.68
CA ARG A 139 14.53 6.36 -5.74
C ARG A 139 15.19 6.35 -4.36
N TRP A 140 14.48 6.83 -3.33
CA TRP A 140 14.99 6.78 -1.96
C TRP A 140 15.24 5.33 -1.52
N ASP A 141 14.31 4.42 -1.86
CA ASP A 141 14.36 3.01 -1.49
C ASP A 141 15.60 2.31 -2.06
N ILE A 142 15.84 2.50 -3.37
CA ILE A 142 17.02 1.95 -4.06
C ILE A 142 18.30 2.55 -3.47
N VAL A 143 18.38 3.86 -3.29
CA VAL A 143 19.59 4.52 -2.75
C VAL A 143 19.86 4.05 -1.32
N ARG A 144 18.83 3.89 -0.49
CA ARG A 144 18.95 3.35 0.86
C ARG A 144 19.49 1.92 0.83
N ALA A 145 18.92 1.04 0.02
CA ALA A 145 19.34 -0.35 -0.12
C ALA A 145 20.81 -0.45 -0.59
N CYS A 146 21.21 0.34 -1.59
CA CYS A 146 22.60 0.38 -2.05
C CYS A 146 23.57 0.84 -0.94
N ARG A 147 23.19 1.82 -0.11
CA ARG A 147 24.02 2.27 1.03
C ARG A 147 24.16 1.18 2.10
N GLU A 148 23.10 0.44 2.37
CA GLU A 148 23.12 -0.68 3.32
C GLU A 148 24.08 -1.78 2.83
N LEU A 149 23.95 -2.20 1.57
CA LEU A 149 24.86 -3.17 0.94
C LEU A 149 26.31 -2.70 0.91
N ALA A 150 26.55 -1.42 0.57
CA ALA A 150 27.89 -0.86 0.57
C ALA A 150 28.52 -0.87 1.98
N GLY A 151 27.71 -0.65 3.03
CA GLY A 151 28.15 -0.78 4.42
C GLY A 151 28.52 -2.22 4.80
N GLU A 152 27.74 -3.21 4.35
CA GLU A 152 28.03 -4.63 4.56
C GLU A 152 29.31 -5.07 3.85
N VAL A 153 29.53 -4.59 2.62
CA VAL A 153 30.78 -4.81 1.88
C VAL A 153 31.96 -4.17 2.61
N GLN A 154 31.84 -2.91 3.04
CA GLN A 154 32.89 -2.24 3.80
C GLN A 154 33.21 -2.95 5.12
N GLY A 155 32.20 -3.57 5.74
CA GLY A 155 32.32 -4.37 6.96
C GLY A 155 32.88 -5.78 6.74
N ASN A 156 33.22 -6.18 5.50
CA ASN A 156 33.61 -7.53 5.12
C ASN A 156 32.55 -8.60 5.46
N LEU A 157 31.27 -8.23 5.50
CA LEU A 157 30.14 -9.15 5.69
C LEU A 157 29.65 -9.75 4.36
N LEU A 158 30.00 -9.11 3.24
CA LEU A 158 29.55 -9.42 1.89
C LEU A 158 30.65 -9.04 0.89
N MET A 159 30.79 -9.77 -0.21
CA MET A 159 31.63 -9.33 -1.33
C MET A 159 30.79 -8.61 -2.39
N PRO A 160 31.32 -7.62 -3.13
CA PRO A 160 30.57 -6.94 -4.20
C PRO A 160 29.94 -7.90 -5.22
N GLU A 161 30.63 -9.01 -5.51
CA GLU A 161 30.21 -10.04 -6.46
C GLU A 161 29.03 -10.88 -5.97
N ASP A 162 28.74 -10.86 -4.67
CA ASP A 162 27.58 -11.53 -4.08
C ASP A 162 26.29 -10.71 -4.25
N ILE A 163 26.38 -9.46 -4.72
CA ILE A 163 25.22 -8.59 -4.92
C ILE A 163 24.52 -8.91 -6.24
N ASP A 164 23.43 -9.65 -6.13
CA ASP A 164 22.50 -9.93 -7.22
C ASP A 164 21.14 -9.20 -7.06
N GLU A 165 20.23 -9.41 -8.02
CA GLU A 165 18.88 -8.83 -8.00
C GLU A 165 18.06 -9.27 -6.78
N SER A 166 18.25 -10.51 -6.31
CA SER A 166 17.52 -11.06 -5.16
C SER A 166 17.99 -10.41 -3.87
N LEU A 167 19.30 -10.28 -3.70
CA LEU A 167 19.88 -9.61 -2.55
C LEU A 167 19.48 -8.14 -2.52
N LEU A 168 19.56 -7.43 -3.64
CA LEU A 168 19.10 -6.03 -3.71
C LEU A 168 17.62 -5.92 -3.36
N ALA A 169 16.76 -6.79 -3.91
CA ALA A 169 15.33 -6.81 -3.60
C ALA A 169 15.05 -7.04 -2.10
N SER A 170 15.82 -7.91 -1.45
CA SER A 170 15.70 -8.17 -0.01
C SER A 170 16.03 -6.95 0.87
N LYS A 171 16.85 -6.03 0.36
CA LYS A 171 17.28 -4.79 1.05
C LYS A 171 16.35 -3.61 0.81
N LEU A 172 15.44 -3.69 -0.16
CA LEU A 172 14.40 -2.69 -0.36
C LEU A 172 13.41 -2.71 0.81
N ALA A 173 12.71 -1.60 1.02
CA ALA A 173 11.73 -1.47 2.09
C ALA A 173 10.58 -2.48 1.97
N THR A 174 10.25 -2.93 0.75
CA THR A 174 9.26 -3.99 0.51
C THR A 174 9.79 -5.40 0.79
N GLY A 175 11.10 -5.59 0.97
CA GLY A 175 11.73 -6.88 1.25
C GLY A 175 11.18 -7.57 2.50
N VAL A 176 10.61 -6.81 3.43
CA VAL A 176 9.91 -7.32 4.63
C VAL A 176 8.69 -8.21 4.30
N ALA A 177 8.16 -8.11 3.08
CA ALA A 177 7.07 -8.95 2.58
C ALA A 177 7.54 -10.20 1.83
N GLY A 178 8.86 -10.43 1.70
CA GLY A 178 9.41 -11.62 1.07
C GLY A 178 8.93 -11.80 -0.37
N GLU A 179 8.32 -12.95 -0.66
CA GLU A 179 7.79 -13.28 -1.99
C GLU A 179 6.69 -12.31 -2.48
N PHE A 180 6.03 -11.60 -1.56
CA PHE A 180 4.97 -10.63 -1.90
C PHE A 180 5.52 -9.23 -2.19
N SER A 181 6.83 -9.03 -2.17
CA SER A 181 7.47 -7.71 -2.32
C SER A 181 7.28 -7.06 -3.70
N CYS A 182 6.99 -7.85 -4.73
CA CYS A 182 6.72 -7.38 -6.09
C CYS A 182 5.22 -7.49 -6.40
N PRO A 183 4.52 -6.39 -6.70
CA PRO A 183 3.11 -6.44 -7.06
C PRO A 183 2.90 -6.95 -8.49
N ASP A 184 1.79 -7.64 -8.70
CA ASP A 184 1.33 -8.05 -10.03
C ASP A 184 0.45 -6.98 -10.69
N LEU A 185 -0.26 -6.19 -9.87
CA LEU A 185 -1.13 -5.11 -10.32
C LEU A 185 -0.84 -3.83 -9.54
N VAL A 186 -0.66 -2.72 -10.25
CA VAL A 186 -0.62 -1.36 -9.69
C VAL A 186 -1.82 -0.59 -10.22
N ILE A 187 -2.69 -0.16 -9.31
CA ILE A 187 -3.87 0.66 -9.56
C ILE A 187 -3.53 2.10 -9.21
N ARG A 188 -3.80 3.02 -10.12
CA ARG A 188 -3.65 4.45 -9.90
C ARG A 188 -4.93 5.19 -10.27
N THR A 189 -5.39 6.01 -9.34
CA THR A 189 -6.61 6.81 -9.47
C THR A 189 -6.33 8.21 -10.04
N SER A 190 -7.39 9.00 -10.20
CA SER A 190 -7.37 10.41 -10.62
C SER A 190 -6.87 10.70 -12.05
N GLY A 191 -6.88 9.71 -12.94
CA GLY A 191 -6.58 9.86 -14.37
C GLY A 191 -5.10 10.04 -14.72
N GLU A 192 -4.21 9.99 -13.73
CA GLU A 192 -2.79 10.29 -13.95
C GLU A 192 -2.01 9.07 -14.44
N VAL A 193 -1.49 9.12 -15.67
CA VAL A 193 -0.78 7.98 -16.29
C VAL A 193 0.74 8.03 -16.04
N ARG A 194 1.15 7.74 -14.80
CA ARG A 194 2.56 7.66 -14.38
C ARG A 194 2.72 6.95 -13.05
N LEU A 195 3.90 6.39 -12.77
CA LEU A 195 4.20 5.79 -11.46
C LEU A 195 4.55 6.82 -10.37
N SER A 196 4.95 8.03 -10.75
CA SER A 196 5.34 9.10 -9.79
C SER A 196 6.31 8.63 -8.71
N ASN A 197 7.35 7.88 -9.09
CA ASN A 197 8.39 7.38 -8.19
C ASN A 197 7.86 6.36 -7.15
N PHE A 198 6.77 5.66 -7.46
CA PHE A 198 6.26 4.54 -6.68
C PHE A 198 6.82 3.21 -7.22
N LEU A 199 7.27 2.35 -6.31
CA LEU A 199 7.64 0.94 -6.55
C LEU A 199 8.45 0.68 -7.83
N MET A 200 9.44 1.51 -8.13
CA MET A 200 10.11 1.46 -9.44
C MET A 200 10.82 0.14 -9.71
N TRP A 201 11.42 -0.47 -8.68
CA TRP A 201 12.08 -1.78 -8.80
C TRP A 201 11.04 -2.89 -8.83
N GLN A 202 10.12 -2.84 -7.85
CA GLN A 202 9.13 -3.87 -7.59
C GLN A 202 8.12 -4.01 -8.75
N SER A 203 7.83 -2.91 -9.45
CA SER A 203 6.82 -2.86 -10.51
C SER A 203 7.34 -3.12 -11.93
N ALA A 204 8.56 -3.64 -12.08
CA ALA A 204 9.16 -3.89 -13.39
C ALA A 204 8.30 -4.77 -14.31
N TYR A 205 7.53 -5.71 -13.74
CA TYR A 205 6.65 -6.63 -14.46
C TYR A 205 5.19 -6.57 -13.98
N SER A 206 4.81 -5.49 -13.31
CA SER A 206 3.42 -5.27 -12.89
C SER A 206 2.56 -4.84 -14.07
N GLU A 207 1.31 -5.28 -14.06
CA GLU A 207 0.27 -4.64 -14.85
C GLU A 207 -0.11 -3.31 -14.22
N LEU A 208 -0.28 -2.30 -15.07
CA LEU A 208 -0.69 -0.96 -14.63
C LEU A 208 -2.14 -0.71 -15.03
N TYR A 209 -2.97 -0.33 -14.06
CA TYR A 209 -4.36 0.04 -14.23
C TYR A 209 -4.55 1.49 -13.80
N PHE A 210 -4.97 2.34 -14.73
CA PHE A 210 -5.24 3.76 -14.48
C PHE A 210 -6.74 4.00 -14.59
N THR A 211 -7.31 4.75 -13.65
CA THR A 211 -8.73 5.15 -13.68
C THR A 211 -8.88 6.64 -13.40
N ASP A 212 -9.86 7.26 -14.03
CA ASP A 212 -10.26 8.65 -13.79
C ASP A 212 -11.00 8.83 -12.47
N THR A 213 -11.48 7.75 -11.85
CA THR A 213 -12.12 7.79 -10.52
C THR A 213 -11.17 8.44 -9.51
N LEU A 214 -11.66 9.44 -8.77
CA LEU A 214 -10.91 10.04 -7.67
C LEU A 214 -10.85 9.08 -6.47
N TRP A 215 -9.79 9.16 -5.66
CA TRP A 215 -9.63 8.26 -4.52
C TRP A 215 -10.80 8.23 -3.52
N PRO A 216 -11.43 9.36 -3.14
CA PRO A 216 -12.60 9.34 -2.26
C PRO A 216 -13.80 8.57 -2.84
N ASP A 217 -13.88 8.49 -4.17
CA ASP A 217 -14.95 7.83 -4.91
C ASP A 217 -14.57 6.40 -5.34
N PHE A 218 -13.35 5.94 -5.06
CA PHE A 218 -12.88 4.60 -5.41
C PHE A 218 -13.37 3.58 -4.38
N GLY A 219 -14.31 2.72 -4.79
CA GLY A 219 -14.92 1.71 -3.92
C GLY A 219 -14.81 0.29 -4.48
N GLU A 220 -15.69 -0.59 -3.98
CA GLU A 220 -15.71 -2.02 -4.34
C GLU A 220 -15.90 -2.24 -5.85
N ALA A 221 -16.76 -1.44 -6.48
CA ALA A 221 -17.07 -1.59 -7.89
C ALA A 221 -15.86 -1.28 -8.79
N GLU A 222 -15.17 -0.18 -8.54
CA GLU A 222 -13.98 0.24 -9.28
C GLU A 222 -12.81 -0.72 -9.04
N TYR A 223 -12.70 -1.23 -7.82
CA TYR A 223 -11.74 -2.26 -7.48
C TYR A 223 -11.96 -3.56 -8.28
N LEU A 224 -13.20 -4.04 -8.33
CA LEU A 224 -13.56 -5.23 -9.11
C LEU A 224 -13.34 -5.04 -10.62
N GLN A 225 -13.54 -3.82 -11.13
CA GLN A 225 -13.20 -3.48 -12.51
C GLN A 225 -11.68 -3.58 -12.76
N ALA A 226 -10.86 -3.06 -11.84
CA ALA A 226 -9.41 -3.16 -11.94
C ALA A 226 -8.94 -4.63 -11.94
N LEU A 227 -9.50 -5.46 -11.05
CA LEU A 227 -9.21 -6.89 -11.02
C LEU A 227 -9.64 -7.61 -12.30
N THR A 228 -10.83 -7.30 -12.80
CA THR A 228 -11.33 -7.91 -14.05
C THR A 228 -10.45 -7.52 -15.23
N SER A 229 -10.01 -6.26 -15.30
CA SER A 229 -9.05 -5.79 -16.30
C SER A 229 -7.74 -6.57 -16.21
N PHE A 230 -7.20 -6.77 -15.01
CA PHE A 230 -6.01 -7.56 -14.77
C PHE A 230 -6.15 -9.02 -15.21
N GLN A 231 -7.26 -9.69 -14.85
CA GLN A 231 -7.51 -11.09 -15.20
C GLN A 231 -7.62 -11.34 -16.72
N ASN A 232 -8.02 -10.32 -17.47
CA ASN A 232 -8.12 -10.39 -18.93
C ASN A 232 -6.77 -10.15 -19.65
N ARG A 233 -5.68 -9.87 -18.93
CA ARG A 233 -4.36 -9.66 -19.54
C ARG A 233 -3.57 -10.95 -19.65
N GLU A 234 -3.00 -11.17 -20.83
CA GLU A 234 -2.00 -12.21 -21.06
C GLU A 234 -0.60 -11.72 -20.69
N ARG A 235 -0.12 -12.16 -19.51
CA ARG A 235 1.22 -11.86 -19.03
C ARG A 235 2.25 -12.70 -19.76
N ARG A 236 3.01 -12.05 -20.64
CA ARG A 236 3.98 -12.73 -21.52
C ARG A 236 5.38 -12.84 -20.94
N PHE A 237 5.74 -12.09 -19.89
CA PHE A 237 7.06 -12.12 -19.23
C PHE A 237 8.26 -12.18 -20.20
N GLY A 238 8.19 -11.46 -21.32
CA GLY A 238 9.23 -11.46 -22.35
C GLY A 238 9.23 -12.64 -23.33
N GLN A 239 8.31 -13.60 -23.19
CA GLN A 239 8.09 -14.66 -24.17
C GLN A 239 7.45 -14.08 -25.44
N ARG A 240 8.12 -14.22 -26.59
CA ARG A 240 7.52 -14.01 -27.91
C ARG A 240 6.79 -15.30 -28.30
N ASN A 241 5.52 -15.18 -28.65
CA ASN A 241 4.79 -16.28 -29.31
C ASN A 241 5.60 -16.68 -30.56
N ALA A 242 6.02 -17.94 -30.61
CA ALA A 242 6.65 -18.55 -31.78
C ALA A 242 5.63 -18.79 -32.88
#